data_AF-A0A9X3N722-F1
#
_entry.id   AF-A0A9X3N722-F1
#
_cell.length_a   1.000
_cell.length_b   1.000
_cell.length_c   1.000
_cell.angle_alpha   90.00
_cell.angle_beta   90.00
_cell.angle_gamma   90.00
#
_symmetry.space_group_name_H-M   'P 1'
#
loop_
_entity.id
_entity.type
_entity.pdbx_description
1 polymer ?
#
loop_
_entity_poly.entity_id
_entity_poly.type
_entity_poly.pdbx_seq_one_letter_code
_entity_poly.pdbx_strand_id
1 'polypeptide(L)' 'MTRAPSGRHNVTPAKGGAGSRTTDKKGYTFTKRFTKAGTFTYVCTIHPSMKSTVKVS' A
#
# COMPACT_ATOMS: atom_id res chain seq x y z
N MET A 1 1.30 5.10 -6.68
CA MET A 1 0.30 4.03 -6.79
C MET A 1 -1.07 4.69 -6.85
N THR A 2 -1.73 4.70 -8.00
CA THR A 2 -3.05 5.33 -8.17
C THR A 2 -4.13 4.25 -8.07
N ARG A 3 -5.21 4.51 -7.33
CA ARG A 3 -6.23 3.52 -6.92
C ARG A 3 -7.43 3.44 -7.90
N ALA A 4 -7.90 2.22 -8.21
CA ALA A 4 -9.27 1.82 -8.58
C ALA A 4 -9.46 0.33 -8.18
N PRO A 5 -10.62 -0.20 -7.71
CA PRO A 5 -12.02 0.27 -7.77
C PRO A 5 -12.57 0.72 -6.39
N SER A 6 -13.88 0.99 -6.31
CA SER A 6 -14.63 1.51 -5.16
C SER A 6 -14.49 0.69 -3.88
N GLY A 7 -14.36 1.39 -2.74
CA GLY A 7 -14.17 0.79 -1.41
C GLY A 7 -13.16 1.56 -0.58
N ARG A 8 -13.22 1.42 0.75
CA ARG A 8 -12.17 1.91 1.66
C ARG A 8 -10.96 1.01 1.52
N HIS A 9 -9.78 1.59 1.35
CA HIS A 9 -8.53 0.84 1.29
C HIS A 9 -7.41 1.59 1.99
N ASN A 10 -6.36 0.86 2.35
CA ASN A 10 -5.07 1.39 2.77
C ASN A 10 -3.93 0.60 2.12
N VAL A 11 -2.73 1.11 2.26
CA VAL A 11 -1.49 0.49 1.80
C VAL A 11 -0.54 0.43 2.97
N THR A 12 -0.34 -0.76 3.54
CA THR A 12 0.50 -0.98 4.73
C THR A 12 1.56 -2.04 4.45
N PRO A 13 2.82 -1.87 4.87
CA PRO A 13 3.83 -2.92 4.73
C PRO A 13 3.40 -4.20 5.46
N ALA A 14 3.52 -5.35 4.80
CA ALA A 14 3.12 -6.63 5.37
C ALA A 14 3.89 -7.00 6.65
N LYS A 15 5.13 -6.50 6.78
CA LYS A 15 6.01 -6.71 7.96
C LYS A 15 5.79 -5.66 9.06
N GLY A 16 4.76 -4.83 8.96
CA GLY A 16 4.55 -3.69 9.85
C GLY A 16 5.38 -2.46 9.46
N GLY A 17 5.00 -1.31 10.00
CA GLY A 17 5.60 0.00 9.71
C GLY A 17 4.60 1.00 9.13
N ALA A 18 5.09 2.19 8.79
CA ALA A 18 4.24 3.29 8.32
C ALA A 18 3.58 2.96 6.97
N GLY A 19 2.24 2.93 6.99
CA GLY A 19 1.36 2.81 5.82
C GLY A 19 0.42 4.00 5.68
N SER A 20 -0.51 3.91 4.73
CA SER A 20 -1.54 4.93 4.55
C SER A 20 -2.68 4.77 5.55
N ARG A 21 -3.47 5.84 5.73
CA ARG A 21 -4.78 5.73 6.39
C ARG A 21 -5.74 4.89 5.54
N THR A 22 -6.70 4.25 6.20
CA THR A 22 -7.86 3.63 5.53
C THR A 22 -8.79 4.73 5.06
N THR A 23 -9.03 4.81 3.75
CA THR A 23 -9.87 5.87 3.17
C THR A 23 -10.58 5.41 1.91
N ASP A 24 -11.78 5.92 1.70
CA ASP A 24 -12.57 5.83 0.48
C ASP A 24 -12.43 7.08 -0.39
N LYS A 25 -11.83 8.17 0.11
CA LYS A 25 -11.68 9.46 -0.59
C LYS A 25 -11.09 9.28 -1.99
N LYS A 26 -11.83 9.73 -3.01
CA LYS A 26 -11.36 9.75 -4.41
C LYS A 26 -10.16 10.69 -4.54
N GLY A 27 -9.18 10.30 -5.35
CA GLY A 27 -7.95 11.08 -5.56
C GLY A 27 -6.96 11.07 -4.40
N TYR A 28 -7.23 10.34 -3.30
CA TYR A 28 -6.23 10.18 -2.24
C TYR A 28 -5.02 9.37 -2.75
N THR A 29 -3.82 9.92 -2.53
CA THR A 29 -2.56 9.29 -2.89
C THR A 29 -1.69 9.04 -1.67
N PHE A 30 -1.00 7.90 -1.66
CA PHE A 30 0.06 7.60 -0.71
C PHE A 30 1.38 7.39 -1.47
N THR A 31 2.45 8.00 -0.97
CA THR A 31 3.77 7.93 -1.57
C THR A 31 4.76 7.31 -0.60
N LYS A 32 5.53 6.33 -1.09
CA LYS A 32 6.66 5.74 -0.38
C LYS A 32 7.91 5.85 -1.23
N ARG A 33 8.97 6.46 -0.68
CA ARG A 33 10.32 6.42 -1.24
C ARG A 33 11.06 5.22 -0.66
N PHE A 34 11.64 4.40 -1.54
CA PHE A 34 12.54 3.32 -1.17
C PHE A 34 13.98 3.83 -1.30
N THR A 35 14.79 3.67 -0.26
CA THR A 35 16.19 4.14 -0.22
C THR A 35 17.19 2.99 -0.29
N LYS A 36 16.71 1.75 -0.29
CA LYS A 36 17.52 0.53 -0.35
C LYS A 36 16.88 -0.46 -1.33
N ALA A 37 17.72 -1.21 -2.03
CA ALA A 37 17.28 -2.35 -2.81
C ALA A 37 16.63 -3.40 -1.90
N GLY A 38 15.65 -4.13 -2.44
CA GLY A 38 14.91 -5.14 -1.72
C GLY A 38 13.50 -5.38 -2.26
N THR A 39 12.83 -6.36 -1.67
CA THR A 39 11.46 -6.74 -1.99
C THR A 39 10.53 -6.32 -0.85
N PHE A 40 9.52 -5.52 -1.18
CA PHE A 40 8.59 -4.94 -0.22
C PHE A 40 7.16 -5.38 -0.54
N THR A 41 6.57 -6.16 0.36
CA THR A 41 5.16 -6.56 0.26
C THR A 41 4.28 -5.56 0.99
N TYR A 42 3.21 -5.13 0.33
CA TYR A 42 2.17 -4.28 0.87
C TYR A 42 0.83 -5.02 0.87
N VAL A 43 0.00 -4.69 1.85
CA VAL A 43 -1.34 -5.25 2.03
C VAL A 43 -2.35 -4.16 2.32
N CYS A 44 -3.62 -4.44 2.01
CA CYS A 44 -4.73 -3.74 2.62
C CYS A 44 -5.13 -4.45 3.92
N THR A 45 -5.10 -3.76 5.05
CA THR A 45 -5.29 -4.41 6.37
C THR A 45 -6.73 -4.89 6.60
N ILE A 46 -7.70 -4.35 5.85
CA ILE A 46 -9.12 -4.71 5.95
C ILE A 46 -9.54 -5.77 4.93
N HIS A 47 -8.70 -6.05 3.93
CA HIS A 47 -8.91 -7.11 2.94
C HIS A 47 -7.56 -7.84 2.74
N PRO A 48 -7.25 -8.85 3.57
CA PRO A 48 -5.92 -9.49 3.57
C PRO A 48 -5.52 -10.14 2.23
N SER A 49 -6.48 -10.43 1.36
CA SER A 49 -6.24 -10.93 -0.01
C SER A 49 -5.67 -9.87 -0.95
N MET A 50 -5.86 -8.58 -0.66
CA MET A 50 -5.27 -7.48 -1.44
C MET A 50 -3.80 -7.32 -1.06
N LYS A 51 -2.94 -7.98 -1.83
CA LYS A 51 -1.48 -7.94 -1.65
C LYS A 51 -0.81 -7.42 -2.91
N SER A 52 0.31 -6.73 -2.75
CA SER A 52 1.14 -6.27 -3.85
C SER A 52 2.61 -6.32 -3.45
N THR A 53 3.49 -6.61 -4.41
CA THR A 53 4.93 -6.70 -4.17
C THR A 53 5.65 -5.67 -5.03
N VAL A 54 6.53 -4.88 -4.40
CA VAL A 54 7.42 -3.92 -5.06
C VAL A 54 8.84 -4.43 -4.96
N LYS A 55 9.51 -4.63 -6.08
CA LYS A 55 10.94 -4.96 -6.15
C LYS A 55 11.72 -3.69 -6.49
N VAL A 56 12.75 -3.41 -5.70
CA VAL A 56 13.72 -2.33 -5.94
C VAL A 56 15.08 -2.99 -6.11
N SER A 57 15.74 -2.71 -7.22
CA SER A 57 17.07 -3.22 -7.58
C SER A 57 17.98 -2.05 -7.93
#